data_AF-A0A7V3AH57-F1
#
_entry.id   AF-A0A7V3AH57-F1
#
_cell.length_a   1.000
_cell.length_b   1.000
_cell.length_c   1.000
_cell.angle_alpha   90.00
_cell.angle_beta   90.00
_cell.angle_gamma   90.00
#
_symmetry.space_group_name_H-M   'P 1'
#
loop_
_entity.id
_entity.type
_entity.pdbx_description
1 polymer ?
#
loop_
_entity_poly.entity_id
_entity_poly.type
_entity_poly.pdbx_seq_one_letter_code
_entity_poly.pdbx_strand_id
1 'polypeptide(L)'
;MLTLLSAIGFSFFALTHGATQSSIRYSDMVRAELLAHSGIHEAVARLRQHAYLKTEAASDNWYPVDWMNDGHERISFPFANGVDEDGDGIVDNEGETTAAYSRALSSSVCDQSDRFVLQIHDAASRINVNACDNLAVVLNNLCILLGPPLVPADEDLLQPRRWCVESGSTLTAYGANTRDTQDGRDIYYEVDANGRPLQRDQAPYQAILASLAKPTDGRAVFGDGYAIAGYRSRHGIFSGLEEVKSALTFVDRNGNGIADDPLERLEIELKFALLRPHITTQSWIDTNTVCVGKFEWCAAENVAVNCPVRDLRTGALETVPCQILIDRDKSWVADDPENDPFNRRGSLRGSYVSILNGHGAGQLRRIATNGTDWIALRGYGATPDERMTVPPGPISSYLIVAREDALLEEVADSGGKYLGLFPRVAN
;
A
#
# COMPACT_ATOMS: atom_id res chain seq x y z
N MET A 1 -34.54 17.22 -0.34
CA MET A 1 -34.90 16.02 -1.15
C MET A 1 -33.73 15.05 -1.26
N LEU A 2 -32.52 15.49 -1.64
CA LEU A 2 -31.29 14.67 -1.62
C LEU A 2 -30.96 14.02 -0.25
N THR A 3 -31.22 14.70 0.86
CA THR A 3 -30.99 14.18 2.23
C THR A 3 -31.93 13.06 2.66
N LEU A 4 -33.15 13.02 2.11
CA LEU A 4 -34.11 11.94 2.36
C LEU A 4 -33.76 10.71 1.52
N LEU A 5 -33.31 10.92 0.28
CA LEU A 5 -32.77 9.89 -0.60
C LEU A 5 -31.49 9.25 -0.04
N SER A 6 -30.58 10.03 0.54
CA SER A 6 -29.38 9.50 1.18
C SER A 6 -29.71 8.72 2.46
N ALA A 7 -30.67 9.17 3.27
CA ALA A 7 -31.11 8.46 4.47
C ALA A 7 -31.79 7.12 4.15
N ILE A 8 -32.64 7.08 3.12
CA ILE A 8 -33.30 5.84 2.67
C ILE A 8 -32.27 4.89 2.04
N GLY A 9 -31.38 5.38 1.18
CA GLY A 9 -30.29 4.59 0.59
C GLY A 9 -29.35 3.99 1.64
N PHE A 10 -29.00 4.76 2.67
CA PHE A 10 -28.17 4.29 3.78
C PHE A 10 -28.89 3.26 4.66
N SER A 11 -30.20 3.42 4.89
CA SER A 11 -31.01 2.48 5.66
C SER A 11 -31.15 1.13 4.95
N PHE A 12 -31.36 1.15 3.63
CA PHE A 12 -31.37 -0.07 2.82
C PHE A 12 -29.99 -0.74 2.82
N PHE A 13 -28.91 0.03 2.58
CA PHE A 13 -27.54 -0.48 2.65
C PHE A 13 -27.24 -1.18 3.98
N ALA A 14 -27.55 -0.53 5.10
CA ALA A 14 -27.31 -1.06 6.45
C ALA A 14 -28.12 -2.35 6.73
N LEU A 15 -29.37 -2.43 6.29
CA LEU A 15 -30.21 -3.63 6.45
C LEU A 15 -29.68 -4.81 5.63
N THR A 16 -29.28 -4.58 4.38
CA THR A 16 -28.65 -5.63 3.56
C THR A 16 -27.32 -6.07 4.14
N HIS A 17 -26.49 -5.15 4.63
CA HIS A 17 -25.18 -5.48 5.19
C HIS A 17 -25.28 -6.24 6.54
N GLY A 18 -26.28 -5.94 7.36
CA GLY A 18 -26.55 -6.70 8.59
C GLY A 18 -27.08 -8.11 8.33
N ALA A 19 -27.88 -8.29 7.28
CA ALA A 19 -28.40 -9.60 6.87
C ALA A 19 -27.32 -10.51 6.26
N THR A 20 -26.33 -9.94 5.57
CA THR A 20 -25.21 -10.71 5.00
C THR A 20 -24.24 -11.17 6.08
N GLN A 21 -23.88 -10.31 7.03
CA GLN A 21 -22.96 -10.64 8.13
C GLN A 21 -23.52 -11.65 9.15
N SER A 22 -24.84 -11.84 9.21
CA SER A 22 -25.49 -12.78 10.14
C SER A 22 -25.60 -14.22 9.61
N SER A 23 -25.07 -14.50 8.40
CA SER A 23 -25.10 -15.83 7.82
C SER A 23 -24.07 -16.78 8.46
N ILE A 24 -24.53 -17.96 8.90
CA ILE A 24 -23.77 -18.91 9.72
C ILE A 24 -22.66 -19.63 8.93
N ARG A 25 -22.78 -19.73 7.60
CA ARG A 25 -21.82 -20.42 6.73
C ARG A 25 -21.16 -19.44 5.78
N TYR A 26 -19.84 -19.52 5.66
CA TYR A 26 -19.04 -18.62 4.82
C TYR A 26 -19.51 -18.60 3.35
N SER A 27 -19.87 -19.74 2.78
CA SER A 27 -20.41 -19.81 1.41
C SER A 27 -21.74 -19.06 1.25
N ASP A 28 -22.58 -19.07 2.28
CA ASP A 28 -23.89 -18.44 2.27
C ASP A 28 -23.75 -16.93 2.55
N MET A 29 -22.78 -16.54 3.38
CA MET A 29 -22.37 -15.15 3.60
C MET A 29 -21.85 -14.53 2.30
N VAL A 30 -20.89 -15.18 1.63
CA VAL A 30 -20.33 -14.70 0.35
C VAL A 30 -21.42 -14.61 -0.71
N ARG A 31 -22.31 -15.61 -0.80
CA ARG A 31 -23.43 -15.57 -1.73
C ARG A 31 -24.41 -14.44 -1.40
N ALA A 32 -24.74 -14.24 -0.14
CA ALA A 32 -25.64 -13.18 0.28
C ALA A 32 -25.02 -11.79 0.04
N GLU A 33 -23.73 -11.64 0.28
CA GLU A 33 -22.97 -10.40 0.02
C GLU A 33 -22.94 -10.08 -1.47
N LEU A 34 -22.65 -11.06 -2.32
CA LEU A 34 -22.72 -10.91 -3.77
C LEU A 34 -24.12 -10.51 -4.26
N LEU A 35 -25.18 -11.11 -3.68
CA LEU A 35 -26.57 -10.78 -4.02
C LEU A 35 -26.99 -9.39 -3.52
N ALA A 36 -26.52 -8.97 -2.35
CA ALA A 36 -26.79 -7.65 -1.80
C ALA A 36 -26.12 -6.56 -2.63
N HIS A 37 -24.84 -6.76 -2.98
CA HIS A 37 -24.11 -5.85 -3.86
C HIS A 37 -24.76 -5.76 -5.24
N SER A 38 -25.14 -6.91 -5.84
CA SER A 38 -25.83 -6.89 -7.14
C SER A 38 -27.17 -6.17 -7.06
N GLY A 39 -27.96 -6.37 -6.00
CA GLY A 39 -29.26 -5.71 -5.82
C GLY A 39 -29.13 -4.19 -5.66
N ILE A 40 -28.10 -3.71 -4.94
CA ILE A 40 -27.85 -2.27 -4.79
C ILE A 40 -27.38 -1.65 -6.11
N HIS A 41 -26.46 -2.31 -6.82
CA HIS A 41 -25.98 -1.82 -8.11
C HIS A 41 -27.09 -1.84 -9.18
N GLU A 42 -27.96 -2.84 -9.17
CA GLU A 42 -29.15 -2.88 -10.00
C GLU A 42 -30.13 -1.76 -9.62
N ALA A 43 -30.40 -1.55 -8.33
CA ALA A 43 -31.26 -0.46 -7.89
C ALA A 43 -30.70 0.91 -8.33
N VAL A 44 -29.39 1.13 -8.24
CA VAL A 44 -28.73 2.35 -8.72
C VAL A 44 -28.76 2.45 -10.26
N ALA A 45 -28.55 1.36 -10.97
CA ALA A 45 -28.60 1.32 -12.43
C ALA A 45 -30.03 1.57 -12.94
N ARG A 46 -31.04 0.95 -12.32
CA ARG A 46 -32.46 1.23 -12.57
C ARG A 46 -32.76 2.68 -12.21
N LEU A 47 -32.37 3.20 -11.06
CA LEU A 47 -32.58 4.60 -10.71
C LEU A 47 -31.93 5.57 -11.71
N ARG A 48 -30.74 5.25 -12.25
CA ARG A 48 -30.07 6.04 -13.30
C ARG A 48 -30.79 5.92 -14.64
N GLN A 49 -31.20 4.71 -15.02
CA GLN A 49 -31.96 4.45 -16.24
C GLN A 49 -33.34 5.11 -16.17
N HIS A 50 -34.00 5.10 -15.02
CA HIS A 50 -35.26 5.77 -14.76
C HIS A 50 -35.09 7.30 -14.69
N ALA A 51 -34.03 7.81 -14.07
CA ALA A 51 -33.68 9.24 -14.10
C ALA A 51 -33.27 9.74 -15.49
N TYR A 52 -32.93 8.83 -16.42
CA TYR A 52 -32.56 9.14 -17.80
C TYR A 52 -33.74 8.98 -18.77
N LEU A 53 -34.52 7.88 -18.65
CA LEU A 53 -35.66 7.55 -19.50
C LEU A 53 -36.96 8.22 -19.06
N LYS A 54 -37.07 8.55 -17.78
CA LYS A 54 -38.30 8.98 -17.10
C LYS A 54 -38.04 10.14 -16.13
N THR A 55 -37.14 11.04 -16.52
CA THR A 55 -36.70 12.21 -15.72
C THR A 55 -37.88 13.06 -15.20
N GLU A 56 -39.03 13.02 -15.87
CA GLU A 56 -40.21 13.82 -15.53
C GLU A 56 -41.51 12.99 -15.45
N ALA A 57 -41.43 11.66 -15.33
CA ALA A 57 -42.62 10.80 -15.32
C ALA A 57 -43.26 10.68 -13.93
N ALA A 58 -44.44 11.28 -13.76
CA ALA A 58 -45.18 11.34 -12.50
C ALA A 58 -45.73 9.99 -11.98
N SER A 59 -45.66 8.91 -12.76
CA SER A 59 -46.02 7.56 -12.35
C SER A 59 -44.83 6.75 -11.84
N ASP A 60 -43.64 7.34 -11.78
CA ASP A 60 -42.43 6.69 -11.31
C ASP A 60 -42.30 6.84 -9.78
N ASN A 61 -41.68 5.86 -9.14
CA ASN A 61 -41.69 5.67 -7.68
C ASN A 61 -41.00 6.81 -6.89
N TRP A 62 -40.42 7.80 -7.57
CA TRP A 62 -39.69 8.92 -6.99
C TRP A 62 -40.40 10.28 -7.18
N TYR A 63 -41.52 10.33 -7.91
CA TYR A 63 -42.35 11.53 -8.06
C TYR A 63 -43.30 11.70 -6.85
N PRO A 64 -43.24 12.81 -6.11
CA PRO A 64 -44.00 13.02 -4.86
C PRO A 64 -45.41 13.61 -5.07
N VAL A 65 -45.91 13.70 -6.30
CA VAL A 65 -47.16 14.40 -6.62
C VAL A 65 -48.32 13.40 -6.74
N ASP A 66 -49.41 13.70 -6.04
CA ASP A 66 -50.58 12.85 -5.88
C ASP A 66 -51.40 12.72 -7.17
N TRP A 67 -51.03 11.72 -7.97
CA TRP A 67 -51.71 11.35 -9.21
C TRP A 67 -53.13 10.82 -8.98
N MET A 68 -53.46 10.29 -7.79
CA MET A 68 -54.80 9.77 -7.50
C MET A 68 -55.85 10.89 -7.35
N ASN A 69 -55.43 12.16 -7.30
CA ASN A 69 -56.28 13.34 -7.14
C ASN A 69 -56.21 14.36 -8.31
N ASP A 70 -56.01 13.89 -9.55
CA ASP A 70 -56.24 14.64 -10.81
C ASP A 70 -55.31 15.87 -11.07
N GLY A 71 -54.07 15.81 -10.60
CA GLY A 71 -53.03 16.79 -10.95
C GLY A 71 -52.26 16.40 -12.21
N HIS A 72 -52.77 16.71 -13.41
CA HIS A 72 -52.09 16.43 -14.69
C HIS A 72 -51.78 17.72 -15.47
N GLU A 73 -50.54 17.89 -15.94
CA GLU A 73 -50.23 18.68 -17.14
C GLU A 73 -49.62 17.77 -18.22
N ARG A 74 -50.03 18.00 -19.47
CA ARG A 74 -49.89 17.15 -20.68
C ARG A 74 -48.39 16.88 -21.01
N ILE A 75 -48.00 15.78 -21.67
CA ILE A 75 -47.76 15.71 -23.14
C ILE A 75 -47.22 14.30 -23.61
N SER A 76 -47.75 13.86 -24.78
CA SER A 76 -47.32 12.99 -25.93
C SER A 76 -46.47 11.68 -25.92
N PHE A 77 -47.15 10.59 -26.37
CA PHE A 77 -46.87 9.58 -27.44
C PHE A 77 -45.75 8.47 -27.38
N PRO A 78 -45.97 7.27 -28.01
CA PRO A 78 -45.33 5.95 -27.76
C PRO A 78 -44.36 5.44 -28.87
N PHE A 79 -43.56 4.39 -28.59
CA PHE A 79 -42.49 3.82 -29.45
C PHE A 79 -42.86 2.46 -30.11
N ALA A 80 -43.40 2.56 -31.34
CA ALA A 80 -43.19 1.79 -32.61
C ALA A 80 -43.49 0.27 -32.86
N ASN A 81 -43.48 -0.13 -34.15
CA ASN A 81 -44.39 -1.14 -34.77
C ASN A 81 -43.80 -2.14 -35.81
N GLY A 82 -42.51 -2.08 -36.20
CA GLY A 82 -41.83 -3.15 -36.95
C GLY A 82 -42.22 -3.32 -38.43
N VAL A 83 -42.47 -2.21 -39.13
CA VAL A 83 -42.79 -2.16 -40.55
C VAL A 83 -41.78 -1.21 -41.22
N ASP A 84 -41.29 -1.56 -42.41
CA ASP A 84 -40.58 -0.60 -43.28
C ASP A 84 -41.64 0.34 -43.86
N GLU A 85 -41.74 1.54 -43.30
CA GLU A 85 -42.85 2.47 -43.53
C GLU A 85 -42.62 3.36 -44.74
N ASP A 86 -41.37 3.59 -45.14
CA ASP A 86 -41.02 4.41 -46.28
C ASP A 86 -40.64 3.62 -47.54
N GLY A 87 -40.47 2.30 -47.40
CA GLY A 87 -40.23 1.38 -48.52
C GLY A 87 -38.86 1.56 -49.15
N ASP A 88 -37.90 2.14 -48.43
CA ASP A 88 -36.51 2.26 -48.87
C ASP A 88 -35.75 0.91 -48.84
N GLY A 89 -36.37 -0.11 -48.24
CA GLY A 89 -35.87 -1.47 -48.13
C GLY A 89 -35.14 -1.76 -46.81
N ILE A 90 -35.18 -0.86 -45.83
CA ILE A 90 -34.48 -0.95 -44.54
C ILE A 90 -35.46 -0.70 -43.37
N VAL A 91 -35.95 -1.79 -42.76
CA VAL A 91 -36.88 -1.78 -41.59
C VAL A 91 -36.28 -1.11 -40.35
N ASP A 92 -37.03 -0.17 -39.73
CA ASP A 92 -36.76 0.52 -38.46
C ASP A 92 -35.46 1.36 -38.45
N ASN A 93 -35.27 2.22 -39.47
CA ASN A 93 -34.04 3.00 -39.70
C ASN A 93 -34.05 4.46 -39.12
N GLU A 94 -32.92 5.19 -39.22
CA GLU A 94 -32.78 6.58 -38.73
C GLU A 94 -33.67 7.56 -39.53
N GLY A 95 -34.91 7.70 -39.08
CA GLY A 95 -35.96 8.50 -39.73
C GLY A 95 -37.35 7.91 -39.54
N GLU A 96 -37.43 6.61 -39.25
CA GLU A 96 -38.63 5.85 -38.93
C GLU A 96 -38.92 5.82 -37.42
N THR A 97 -40.11 5.37 -37.05
CA THR A 97 -40.64 5.56 -35.68
C THR A 97 -39.96 4.69 -34.60
N THR A 98 -39.23 3.63 -34.96
CA THR A 98 -38.37 2.80 -34.09
C THR A 98 -36.94 2.73 -34.62
N ALA A 99 -35.93 2.74 -33.74
CA ALA A 99 -34.53 2.62 -34.15
C ALA A 99 -33.95 1.21 -33.99
N ALA A 100 -33.29 0.72 -35.04
CA ALA A 100 -32.49 -0.50 -35.06
C ALA A 100 -31.14 -0.36 -34.30
N TYR A 101 -30.50 -1.52 -34.02
CA TYR A 101 -29.13 -1.71 -33.49
C TYR A 101 -28.92 -1.80 -31.96
N SER A 102 -29.59 -2.75 -31.29
CA SER A 102 -29.02 -3.39 -30.11
C SER A 102 -29.00 -4.92 -30.26
N ARG A 103 -27.83 -5.55 -30.08
CA ARG A 103 -27.70 -7.01 -30.01
C ARG A 103 -26.69 -7.44 -28.94
N ALA A 104 -26.95 -8.62 -28.35
CA ALA A 104 -26.25 -9.17 -27.19
C ALA A 104 -25.09 -10.11 -27.58
N LEU A 105 -23.99 -10.02 -26.82
CA LEU A 105 -22.88 -10.98 -26.85
C LEU A 105 -23.15 -12.10 -25.83
N SER A 106 -23.43 -13.30 -26.33
CA SER A 106 -23.61 -14.59 -25.64
C SER A 106 -25.03 -14.98 -25.18
N SER A 107 -25.20 -16.30 -24.98
CA SER A 107 -26.48 -17.01 -24.84
C SER A 107 -27.19 -16.71 -23.51
N SER A 108 -28.38 -16.12 -23.59
CA SER A 108 -29.33 -15.98 -22.49
C SER A 108 -30.33 -17.13 -22.50
N VAL A 109 -30.71 -17.64 -21.33
CA VAL A 109 -31.71 -18.74 -21.19
C VAL A 109 -33.13 -18.26 -21.51
N CYS A 110 -33.41 -16.95 -21.45
CA CYS A 110 -34.62 -16.34 -22.00
C CYS A 110 -34.41 -14.83 -22.25
N ASP A 111 -35.32 -14.21 -22.99
CA ASP A 111 -35.26 -12.79 -23.40
C ASP A 111 -35.40 -11.79 -22.24
N GLN A 112 -35.76 -12.26 -21.04
CA GLN A 112 -35.90 -11.48 -19.81
C GLN A 112 -34.89 -11.87 -18.72
N SER A 113 -33.84 -12.65 -19.03
CA SER A 113 -32.89 -13.04 -17.99
C SER A 113 -32.01 -11.86 -17.58
N ASP A 114 -31.96 -11.57 -16.29
CA ASP A 114 -31.06 -10.56 -15.71
C ASP A 114 -29.61 -10.85 -16.09
N ARG A 115 -28.96 -9.84 -16.69
CA ARG A 115 -27.55 -9.91 -17.09
C ARG A 115 -26.69 -9.37 -15.96
N PHE A 116 -25.94 -10.25 -15.31
CA PHE A 116 -24.97 -9.85 -14.29
C PHE A 116 -23.57 -9.77 -14.90
N VAL A 117 -22.87 -8.67 -14.64
CA VAL A 117 -21.43 -8.57 -14.88
C VAL A 117 -20.74 -8.96 -13.58
N LEU A 118 -20.10 -10.13 -13.57
CA LEU A 118 -19.23 -10.55 -12.49
C LEU A 118 -17.87 -9.85 -12.66
N GLN A 119 -17.59 -8.88 -11.80
CA GLN A 119 -16.23 -8.39 -11.61
C GLN A 119 -15.47 -9.41 -10.76
N ILE A 120 -14.75 -10.31 -11.44
CA ILE A 120 -13.83 -11.21 -10.78
C ILE A 120 -12.56 -10.42 -10.46
N HIS A 121 -12.34 -10.17 -9.18
CA HIS A 121 -11.11 -9.56 -8.70
C HIS A 121 -10.13 -10.67 -8.29
N ASP A 122 -9.08 -10.83 -9.08
CA ASP A 122 -8.00 -11.73 -8.70
C ASP A 122 -7.18 -11.11 -7.55
N ALA A 123 -7.06 -11.85 -6.45
CA ALA A 123 -6.21 -11.44 -5.33
C ALA A 123 -4.72 -11.57 -5.67
N ALA A 124 -4.34 -12.45 -6.60
CA ALA A 124 -2.96 -12.62 -7.03
C ALA A 124 -2.44 -11.42 -7.85
N SER A 125 -3.34 -10.66 -8.50
CA SER A 125 -2.98 -9.46 -9.25
C SER A 125 -2.90 -8.19 -8.38
N ARG A 126 -3.12 -8.29 -7.06
CA ARG A 126 -3.11 -7.16 -6.13
C ARG A 126 -1.85 -7.18 -5.27
N ILE A 127 -1.37 -5.99 -4.94
CA ILE A 127 -0.18 -5.82 -4.11
C ILE A 127 -0.56 -6.15 -2.66
N ASN A 128 0.12 -7.15 -2.07
CA ASN A 128 -0.04 -7.41 -0.66
C ASN A 128 0.75 -6.38 0.16
N VAL A 129 0.03 -5.49 0.86
CA VAL A 129 0.66 -4.42 1.66
C VAL A 129 1.44 -4.95 2.86
N ASN A 130 1.12 -6.15 3.35
CA ASN A 130 1.81 -6.77 4.49
C ASN A 130 2.99 -7.66 4.08
N ALA A 131 3.02 -8.16 2.84
CA ALA A 131 3.96 -9.20 2.40
C ALA A 131 4.84 -8.80 1.21
N CYS A 132 4.74 -7.56 0.71
CA CYS A 132 5.56 -7.07 -0.39
C CYS A 132 6.94 -6.60 0.11
N ASP A 133 8.01 -7.18 -0.45
CA ASP A 133 9.40 -6.94 -0.04
C ASP A 133 9.89 -5.52 -0.42
N ASN A 134 9.47 -5.03 -1.60
CA ASN A 134 9.76 -3.68 -2.11
C ASN A 134 8.52 -2.77 -2.10
N LEU A 135 7.72 -2.84 -1.02
CA LEU A 135 6.41 -2.20 -0.97
C LEU A 135 6.43 -0.72 -1.37
N ALA A 136 7.38 0.05 -0.83
CA ALA A 136 7.46 1.49 -1.08
C ALA A 136 7.62 1.81 -2.58
N VAL A 137 8.52 1.10 -3.27
CA VAL A 137 8.80 1.28 -4.69
C VAL A 137 7.60 0.86 -5.55
N VAL A 138 7.00 -0.29 -5.25
CA VAL A 138 5.84 -0.79 -5.99
C VAL A 138 4.64 0.13 -5.83
N LEU A 139 4.36 0.60 -4.61
CA LEU A 139 3.29 1.56 -4.36
C LEU A 139 3.59 2.93 -4.97
N ASN A 140 4.85 3.36 -5.00
CA ASN A 140 5.22 4.60 -5.67
C ASN A 140 4.93 4.53 -7.18
N ASN A 141 5.32 3.44 -7.83
CA ASN A 141 5.00 3.20 -9.25
C ASN A 141 3.48 3.16 -9.49
N LEU A 142 2.71 2.60 -8.55
CA LEU A 142 1.26 2.64 -8.60
C LEU A 142 0.72 4.07 -8.47
N CYS A 143 1.29 4.91 -7.59
CA CYS A 143 0.91 6.32 -7.46
C CYS A 143 1.19 7.10 -8.75
N ILE A 144 2.31 6.82 -9.42
CA ILE A 144 2.64 7.40 -10.74
C ILE A 144 1.61 6.97 -11.80
N LEU A 145 1.26 5.68 -11.82
CA LEU A 145 0.32 5.11 -12.79
C LEU A 145 -1.12 5.64 -12.63
N LEU A 146 -1.60 5.70 -11.39
CA LEU A 146 -2.96 6.17 -11.08
C LEU A 146 -3.08 7.70 -11.20
N GLY A 147 -2.03 8.43 -10.83
CA GLY A 147 -1.99 9.88 -10.88
C GLY A 147 -2.75 10.57 -9.75
N PRO A 148 -3.02 11.89 -9.89
CA PRO A 148 -3.64 12.70 -8.85
C PRO A 148 -5.02 12.17 -8.42
N PRO A 149 -5.38 12.29 -7.12
CA PRO A 149 -4.70 13.02 -6.05
C PRO A 149 -3.51 12.31 -5.39
N LEU A 150 -3.14 11.09 -5.80
CA LEU A 150 -1.96 10.42 -5.23
C LEU A 150 -0.68 11.19 -5.54
N VAL A 151 0.20 11.28 -4.55
CA VAL A 151 1.46 12.01 -4.65
C VAL A 151 2.58 10.99 -4.83
N PRO A 152 3.25 10.94 -6.00
CA PRO A 152 4.45 10.15 -6.16
C PRO A 152 5.63 10.79 -5.43
N ALA A 153 6.59 9.96 -5.04
CA ALA A 153 7.87 10.38 -4.53
C ALA A 153 8.62 11.23 -5.55
N ASP A 154 9.42 12.17 -5.07
CA ASP A 154 10.32 12.93 -5.92
C ASP A 154 11.48 12.05 -6.41
N GLU A 155 11.50 11.74 -7.72
CA GLU A 155 12.48 10.84 -8.34
C GLU A 155 13.94 11.27 -8.15
N ASP A 156 14.21 12.58 -8.09
CA ASP A 156 15.56 13.09 -7.86
C ASP A 156 16.03 12.76 -6.44
N LEU A 157 15.11 12.77 -5.47
CA LEU A 157 15.44 12.46 -4.08
C LEU A 157 15.53 10.96 -3.79
N LEU A 158 15.01 10.12 -4.69
CA LEU A 158 15.04 8.65 -4.55
C LEU A 158 16.36 8.02 -4.99
N GLN A 159 17.14 8.64 -5.87
CA GLN A 159 18.39 8.04 -6.33
C GLN A 159 19.42 7.97 -5.19
N PRO A 160 20.06 6.79 -4.98
CA PRO A 160 21.20 6.70 -4.08
C PRO A 160 22.40 7.56 -4.56
N ARG A 161 22.86 8.49 -3.73
CA ARG A 161 24.08 9.30 -3.92
C ARG A 161 25.30 8.45 -4.23
N ARG A 162 25.38 7.23 -3.69
CA ARG A 162 26.49 6.31 -4.01
C ARG A 162 26.58 6.04 -5.50
N TRP A 163 25.45 5.81 -6.17
CA TRP A 163 25.41 5.55 -7.59
C TRP A 163 25.80 6.79 -8.38
N CYS A 164 25.37 7.98 -7.93
CA CYS A 164 25.84 9.25 -8.49
C CYS A 164 27.38 9.38 -8.38
N VAL A 165 27.96 9.10 -7.22
CA VAL A 165 29.42 9.15 -7.00
C VAL A 165 30.15 8.11 -7.85
N GLU A 166 29.69 6.86 -7.87
CA GLU A 166 30.31 5.77 -8.64
C GLU A 166 30.18 5.99 -10.16
N SER A 167 29.15 6.71 -10.62
CA SER A 167 29.01 7.17 -12.01
C SER A 167 29.91 8.35 -12.39
N GLY A 168 30.76 8.82 -11.45
CA GLY A 168 31.65 9.97 -11.64
C GLY A 168 30.93 11.32 -11.64
N SER A 169 29.74 11.41 -11.03
CA SER A 169 28.91 12.62 -11.00
C SER A 169 28.55 13.15 -12.40
N THR A 170 28.58 12.29 -13.41
CA THR A 170 28.32 12.67 -14.82
C THR A 170 26.84 12.64 -15.18
N LEU A 171 26.02 11.99 -14.36
CA LEU A 171 24.58 11.88 -14.56
C LEU A 171 23.88 13.12 -13.97
N THR A 172 23.89 14.23 -14.73
CA THR A 172 23.24 15.50 -14.37
C THR A 172 21.70 15.42 -14.31
N ALA A 173 21.12 14.30 -14.76
CA ALA A 173 19.68 14.04 -14.74
C ALA A 173 19.13 13.72 -13.34
N TYR A 174 19.98 13.61 -12.32
CA TYR A 174 19.57 13.26 -10.97
C TYR A 174 20.05 14.28 -9.95
N GLY A 175 19.09 14.88 -9.23
CA GLY A 175 19.35 15.80 -8.14
C GLY A 175 19.87 15.07 -6.90
N ALA A 176 21.18 14.97 -6.74
CA ALA A 176 21.81 14.24 -5.63
C ALA A 176 21.19 14.61 -4.26
N ASN A 177 20.40 13.70 -3.68
CA ASN A 177 19.89 13.86 -2.33
C ASN A 177 21.09 13.98 -1.38
N THR A 178 21.39 15.19 -0.92
CA THR A 178 22.62 15.47 -0.16
C THR A 178 22.60 14.81 1.23
N ARG A 179 21.42 14.38 1.68
CA ARG A 179 21.23 13.64 2.93
C ARG A 179 21.56 12.16 2.83
N ASP A 180 21.64 11.65 1.61
CA ASP A 180 22.13 10.32 1.37
C ASP A 180 23.62 10.25 1.74
N THR A 181 23.88 9.73 2.92
CA THR A 181 25.20 9.48 3.47
C THR A 181 25.20 8.09 4.09
N GLN A 182 26.39 7.54 4.32
CA GLN A 182 26.56 6.25 5.02
C GLN A 182 25.92 6.21 6.43
N ASP A 183 25.67 7.39 7.03
CA ASP A 183 25.12 7.54 8.38
C ASP A 183 23.62 7.89 8.36
N GLY A 184 23.08 8.26 7.19
CA GLY A 184 21.67 8.60 6.99
C GLY A 184 20.81 7.35 7.01
N ARG A 185 19.99 7.20 8.06
CA ARG A 185 19.06 6.09 8.27
C ARG A 185 17.63 6.55 8.03
N ASP A 186 16.80 5.67 7.45
CA ASP A 186 15.36 5.90 7.23
C ASP A 186 15.05 7.18 6.44
N ILE A 187 15.94 7.60 5.52
CA ILE A 187 15.83 8.88 4.78
C ILE A 187 14.47 9.02 4.08
N TYR A 188 13.97 7.94 3.46
CA TYR A 188 12.70 7.93 2.74
C TYR A 188 11.46 7.82 3.65
N TYR A 189 11.69 7.50 4.93
CA TYR A 189 10.64 7.21 5.91
C TYR A 189 10.65 8.20 7.07
N GLU A 190 11.43 9.28 6.97
CA GLU A 190 11.50 10.35 7.95
C GLU A 190 10.12 10.99 8.18
N VAL A 191 9.86 11.32 9.44
CA VAL A 191 8.62 11.95 9.88
C VAL A 191 8.89 13.25 10.62
N ASP A 192 7.89 14.13 10.61
CA ASP A 192 7.87 15.35 11.39
C ASP A 192 7.63 15.07 12.89
N ALA A 193 7.58 16.14 13.70
CA ALA A 193 7.33 16.05 15.14
C ALA A 193 5.96 15.45 15.50
N ASN A 194 5.03 15.37 14.55
CA ASN A 194 3.70 14.81 14.71
C ASN A 194 3.61 13.37 14.18
N GLY A 195 4.73 12.76 13.79
CA GLY A 195 4.79 11.41 13.25
C GLY A 195 4.26 11.28 11.82
N ARG A 196 4.17 12.37 11.05
CA ARG A 196 3.72 12.37 9.66
C ARG A 196 4.88 12.47 8.67
N PRO A 197 4.73 11.95 7.44
CA PRO A 197 5.76 12.07 6.42
C PRO A 197 6.18 13.53 6.22
N LEU A 198 7.49 13.78 6.12
CA LEU A 198 8.01 15.13 5.91
C LEU A 198 7.43 15.75 4.62
N GLN A 199 7.06 17.03 4.71
CA GLN A 199 6.52 17.80 3.60
C GLN A 199 7.62 18.57 2.85
N ARG A 200 7.38 18.91 1.58
CA ARG A 200 8.35 19.55 0.68
C ARG A 200 8.67 20.99 1.07
N ASP A 201 7.80 21.64 1.83
CA ASP A 201 8.00 22.97 2.42
C ASP A 201 8.70 22.93 3.79
N GLN A 202 9.00 21.73 4.32
CA GLN A 202 9.67 21.56 5.61
C GLN A 202 11.18 21.35 5.44
N ALA A 203 11.94 21.80 6.46
CA ALA A 203 13.36 21.52 6.54
C ALA A 203 13.61 20.02 6.79
N PRO A 204 14.68 19.44 6.23
CA PRO A 204 15.67 20.09 5.35
C PRO A 204 15.34 20.03 3.85
N TYR A 205 14.28 19.34 3.43
CA TYR A 205 13.98 19.09 2.02
C TYR A 205 13.57 20.35 1.26
N GLN A 206 12.98 21.34 1.92
CA GLN A 206 12.67 22.65 1.33
C GLN A 206 13.89 23.28 0.64
N ALA A 207 15.06 23.30 1.30
CA ALA A 207 16.27 23.90 0.75
C ALA A 207 16.85 23.07 -0.41
N ILE A 208 16.78 21.73 -0.31
CA ILE A 208 17.25 20.81 -1.36
C ILE A 208 16.39 20.99 -2.62
N LEU A 209 15.06 20.94 -2.47
CA LEU A 209 14.12 21.09 -3.58
C LEU A 209 14.20 22.48 -4.21
N ALA A 210 14.34 23.55 -3.41
CA ALA A 210 14.55 24.89 -3.92
C ALA A 210 15.84 25.01 -4.76
N SER A 211 16.93 24.35 -4.35
CA SER A 211 18.19 24.32 -5.12
C SER A 211 18.06 23.60 -6.46
N LEU A 212 17.11 22.68 -6.57
CA LEU A 212 16.76 21.94 -7.78
C LEU A 212 15.65 22.63 -8.60
N ALA A 213 15.26 23.86 -8.23
CA ALA A 213 14.13 24.59 -8.83
C ALA A 213 12.80 23.81 -8.83
N LYS A 214 12.59 22.96 -7.82
CA LYS A 214 11.37 22.17 -7.63
C LYS A 214 10.36 22.85 -6.72
N PRO A 215 9.06 22.51 -6.82
CA PRO A 215 8.03 23.02 -5.93
C PRO A 215 8.31 22.66 -4.46
N THR A 216 8.25 23.67 -3.59
CA THR A 216 8.27 23.56 -2.12
C THR A 216 6.86 23.82 -1.59
N ASP A 217 5.99 22.81 -1.63
CA ASP A 217 4.59 22.87 -1.20
C ASP A 217 4.31 21.94 -0.01
N GLY A 218 3.11 22.00 0.58
CA GLY A 218 2.72 21.16 1.72
C GLY A 218 2.49 19.67 1.39
N ARG A 219 2.96 19.20 0.23
CA ARG A 219 2.86 17.78 -0.16
C ARG A 219 4.01 16.99 0.45
N ALA A 220 3.84 15.69 0.62
CA ALA A 220 4.90 14.82 1.11
C ALA A 220 6.09 14.75 0.14
N VAL A 221 7.30 14.65 0.70
CA VAL A 221 8.56 14.54 -0.08
C VAL A 221 8.61 13.22 -0.85
N PHE A 222 8.44 12.09 -0.14
CA PHE A 222 8.52 10.74 -0.69
C PHE A 222 7.15 10.14 -1.03
N GLY A 223 6.09 10.95 -1.03
CA GLY A 223 4.78 10.57 -1.54
C GLY A 223 4.03 9.51 -0.71
N ASP A 224 2.88 9.07 -1.24
CA ASP A 224 1.96 8.16 -0.54
C ASP A 224 2.49 6.73 -0.45
N GLY A 225 3.25 6.25 -1.44
CA GLY A 225 3.79 4.88 -1.44
C GLY A 225 4.79 4.62 -0.31
N TYR A 226 5.74 5.55 -0.11
CA TYR A 226 6.69 5.47 1.00
C TYR A 226 6.02 5.75 2.35
N ALA A 227 4.98 6.60 2.39
CA ALA A 227 4.22 6.83 3.61
C ALA A 227 3.52 5.55 4.11
N ILE A 228 2.90 4.78 3.20
CA ILE A 228 2.28 3.48 3.53
C ILE A 228 3.31 2.49 4.07
N ALA A 229 4.46 2.36 3.39
CA ALA A 229 5.52 1.46 3.84
C ALA A 229 6.15 1.89 5.17
N GLY A 230 6.35 3.19 5.39
CA GLY A 230 6.86 3.74 6.65
C GLY A 230 5.87 3.61 7.80
N TYR A 231 4.56 3.76 7.53
CA TYR A 231 3.52 3.54 8.52
C TYR A 231 3.50 2.07 8.97
N ARG A 232 3.48 1.14 8.00
CA ARG A 232 3.57 -0.31 8.26
C ARG A 232 4.84 -0.66 9.03
N SER A 233 5.97 -0.06 8.67
CA SER A 233 7.24 -0.30 9.34
C SER A 233 7.16 -0.01 10.85
N ARG A 234 6.49 1.08 11.23
CA ARG A 234 6.38 1.53 12.63
C ARG A 234 5.25 0.85 13.41
N HIS A 235 4.12 0.59 12.77
CA HIS A 235 2.92 0.08 13.45
C HIS A 235 2.73 -1.44 13.30
N GLY A 236 3.53 -2.08 12.43
CA GLY A 236 3.41 -3.50 12.11
C GLY A 236 2.45 -3.74 10.95
N ILE A 237 1.93 -4.96 10.89
CA ILE A 237 1.04 -5.39 9.81
C ILE A 237 -0.30 -4.63 9.85
N PHE A 238 -0.84 -4.29 8.68
CA PHE A 238 -2.19 -3.78 8.56
C PHE A 238 -3.20 -4.87 8.89
N SER A 239 -4.05 -4.61 9.87
CA SER A 239 -5.16 -5.49 10.27
C SER A 239 -6.28 -5.54 9.22
N GLY A 240 -6.47 -4.43 8.51
CA GLY A 240 -7.43 -4.29 7.43
C GLY A 240 -7.03 -3.19 6.46
N LEU A 241 -7.60 -3.21 5.26
CA LEU A 241 -7.26 -2.22 4.23
C LEU A 241 -7.62 -0.79 4.63
N GLU A 242 -8.66 -0.58 5.44
CA GLU A 242 -9.05 0.77 5.89
C GLU A 242 -7.96 1.45 6.72
N GLU A 243 -7.09 0.69 7.39
CA GLU A 243 -5.96 1.21 8.18
C GLU A 243 -4.92 1.93 7.29
N VAL A 244 -4.88 1.62 5.99
CA VAL A 244 -4.03 2.32 5.02
C VAL A 244 -4.37 3.81 4.96
N LYS A 245 -5.61 4.21 5.25
CA LYS A 245 -6.01 5.63 5.29
C LYS A 245 -5.19 6.43 6.30
N SER A 246 -4.84 5.83 7.44
CA SER A 246 -4.01 6.47 8.47
C SER A 246 -2.57 6.68 8.02
N ALA A 247 -2.14 5.99 6.97
CA ALA A 247 -0.82 6.14 6.38
C ALA A 247 -0.77 7.14 5.22
N LEU A 248 -1.91 7.49 4.62
CA LEU A 248 -1.96 8.37 3.45
C LEU A 248 -1.61 9.81 3.81
N THR A 249 -0.89 10.46 2.92
CA THR A 249 -0.48 11.85 3.08
C THR A 249 -1.64 12.78 2.75
N PHE A 250 -1.65 13.96 3.36
CA PHE A 250 -2.60 15.02 3.03
C PHE A 250 -1.90 16.37 3.18
N VAL A 251 -2.40 17.38 2.47
CA VAL A 251 -1.95 18.76 2.69
C VAL A 251 -2.61 19.29 3.95
N ASP A 252 -1.81 19.59 4.96
CA ASP A 252 -2.25 20.16 6.23
C ASP A 252 -2.65 21.63 6.03
N ARG A 253 -3.95 21.92 6.06
CA ARG A 253 -4.51 23.23 5.71
C ARG A 253 -4.63 24.15 6.92
N ASN A 254 -4.73 23.60 8.12
CA ASN A 254 -4.91 24.35 9.35
C ASN A 254 -3.69 24.29 10.29
N GLY A 255 -2.66 23.49 9.95
CA GLY A 255 -1.40 23.38 10.67
C GLY A 255 -1.51 22.69 12.03
N ASN A 256 -2.64 22.05 12.33
CA ASN A 256 -2.87 21.40 13.63
C ASN A 256 -2.33 19.97 13.68
N GLY A 257 -2.02 19.45 12.51
CA GLY A 257 -1.44 18.15 12.38
C GLY A 257 -2.35 16.94 12.35
N ILE A 258 -3.62 17.14 12.05
CA ILE A 258 -4.65 16.11 12.15
C ILE A 258 -5.57 16.29 10.94
N ALA A 259 -6.02 15.19 10.33
CA ALA A 259 -7.02 15.25 9.25
C ALA A 259 -8.42 15.56 9.82
N ASP A 260 -8.63 16.78 10.30
CA ASP A 260 -9.91 17.26 10.85
C ASP A 260 -10.64 18.23 9.92
N ASP A 261 -9.96 18.80 8.93
CA ASP A 261 -10.61 19.55 7.87
C ASP A 261 -11.37 18.60 6.92
N PRO A 262 -12.62 18.94 6.52
CA PRO A 262 -13.38 18.14 5.57
C PRO A 262 -12.66 17.87 4.24
N LEU A 263 -11.83 18.81 3.76
CA LEU A 263 -11.07 18.66 2.52
C LEU A 263 -9.88 17.71 2.68
N GLU A 264 -9.25 17.67 3.85
CA GLU A 264 -8.17 16.73 4.16
C GLU A 264 -8.70 15.30 4.24
N ARG A 265 -9.84 15.12 4.91
CA ARG A 265 -10.53 13.81 4.96
C ARG A 265 -10.97 13.37 3.57
N LEU A 266 -11.53 14.28 2.77
CA LEU A 266 -11.91 13.97 1.40
C LEU A 266 -10.70 13.56 0.55
N GLU A 267 -9.56 14.23 0.71
CA GLU A 267 -8.32 13.89 0.01
C GLU A 267 -7.86 12.46 0.33
N ILE A 268 -7.85 12.09 1.61
CA ILE A 268 -7.51 10.72 2.07
C ILE A 268 -8.49 9.69 1.51
N GLU A 269 -9.80 9.96 1.57
CA GLU A 269 -10.82 9.05 1.06
C GLU A 269 -10.71 8.85 -0.45
N LEU A 270 -10.44 9.92 -1.22
CA LEU A 270 -10.23 9.83 -2.66
C LEU A 270 -8.97 9.03 -3.02
N LYS A 271 -7.85 9.30 -2.34
CA LYS A 271 -6.61 8.52 -2.50
C LYS A 271 -6.83 7.04 -2.19
N PHE A 272 -7.52 6.75 -1.09
CA PHE A 272 -7.82 5.37 -0.71
C PHE A 272 -8.76 4.68 -1.71
N ALA A 273 -9.80 5.37 -2.18
CA ALA A 273 -10.72 4.82 -3.18
C ALA A 273 -10.01 4.43 -4.49
N LEU A 274 -8.98 5.19 -4.89
CA LEU A 274 -8.15 4.87 -6.04
C LEU A 274 -7.19 3.71 -5.79
N LEU A 275 -6.61 3.59 -4.60
CA LEU A 275 -5.68 2.51 -4.27
C LEU A 275 -6.37 1.18 -4.00
N ARG A 276 -7.52 1.20 -3.32
CA ARG A 276 -8.26 0.04 -2.80
C ARG A 276 -8.42 -1.11 -3.82
N PRO A 277 -8.70 -0.88 -5.12
CA PRO A 277 -8.83 -1.96 -6.09
C PRO A 277 -7.53 -2.74 -6.36
N HIS A 278 -6.37 -2.15 -6.07
CA HIS A 278 -5.04 -2.64 -6.43
C HIS A 278 -4.25 -3.23 -5.27
N ILE A 279 -4.72 -3.04 -4.03
CA ILE A 279 -4.04 -3.49 -2.81
C ILE A 279 -4.86 -4.55 -2.06
N THR A 280 -4.19 -5.36 -1.26
CA THR A 280 -4.82 -6.42 -0.44
C THR A 280 -3.99 -6.72 0.80
N THR A 281 -4.62 -7.26 1.85
CA THR A 281 -3.93 -7.84 3.02
C THR A 281 -3.96 -9.38 3.02
N GLN A 282 -4.72 -9.98 2.09
CA GLN A 282 -5.09 -11.40 2.12
C GLN A 282 -4.43 -12.25 1.03
N SER A 283 -3.62 -11.64 0.15
CA SER A 283 -2.97 -12.39 -0.94
C SER A 283 -1.74 -13.14 -0.46
N TRP A 284 -1.35 -14.16 -1.21
CA TRP A 284 -0.15 -14.94 -0.92
C TRP A 284 1.09 -14.08 -1.13
N ILE A 285 2.17 -14.46 -0.46
CA ILE A 285 3.49 -13.83 -0.59
C ILE A 285 3.95 -13.98 -2.05
N ASP A 286 4.38 -12.89 -2.69
CA ASP A 286 4.97 -12.94 -4.04
C ASP A 286 6.33 -13.64 -3.97
N THR A 287 6.37 -14.93 -4.29
CA THR A 287 7.59 -15.75 -4.20
C THR A 287 8.70 -15.31 -5.15
N ASN A 288 8.43 -14.45 -6.14
CA ASN A 288 9.44 -14.01 -7.11
C ASN A 288 10.34 -12.88 -6.59
N THR A 289 9.83 -12.06 -5.67
CA THR A 289 10.54 -10.87 -5.16
C THR A 289 10.99 -11.00 -3.72
N VAL A 290 10.57 -12.07 -3.05
CA VAL A 290 10.78 -12.27 -1.61
C VAL A 290 12.16 -12.84 -1.32
N CYS A 291 12.80 -12.30 -0.29
CA CYS A 291 14.03 -12.83 0.33
C CYS A 291 15.33 -12.66 -0.45
N VAL A 292 15.35 -11.85 -1.52
CA VAL A 292 16.59 -11.45 -2.20
C VAL A 292 16.71 -9.93 -2.21
N GLY A 293 17.76 -9.43 -1.57
CA GLY A 293 18.09 -8.01 -1.53
C GLY A 293 19.57 -7.75 -1.80
N LYS A 294 19.93 -6.47 -1.84
CA LYS A 294 21.31 -6.01 -2.06
C LYS A 294 21.58 -4.81 -1.17
N PHE A 295 22.68 -4.86 -0.41
CA PHE A 295 23.11 -3.71 0.36
C PHE A 295 23.78 -2.66 -0.54
N GLU A 296 23.26 -1.44 -0.50
CA GLU A 296 23.86 -0.27 -1.11
C GLU A 296 25.04 0.24 -0.30
N TRP A 297 24.94 0.14 1.03
CA TRP A 297 25.96 0.60 1.95
C TRP A 297 26.27 -0.46 3.01
N CYS A 298 27.54 -0.53 3.39
CA CYS A 298 28.00 -1.22 4.56
C CYS A 298 28.98 -0.29 5.28
N ALA A 299 28.72 -0.02 6.56
CA ALA A 299 29.58 0.85 7.36
C ALA A 299 31.03 0.30 7.36
N ALA A 300 31.98 1.17 7.05
CA ALA A 300 33.40 0.83 6.98
C ALA A 300 33.96 0.45 8.36
N GLU A 301 35.15 -0.16 8.41
CA GLU A 301 35.76 -0.76 9.61
C GLU A 301 35.94 0.18 10.84
N ASN A 302 35.72 1.49 10.70
CA ASN A 302 35.93 2.48 11.77
C ASN A 302 34.68 3.33 12.11
N VAL A 303 33.51 3.02 11.54
CA VAL A 303 32.27 3.78 11.76
C VAL A 303 31.32 2.91 12.58
N ALA A 304 31.52 2.89 13.90
CA ALA A 304 30.62 2.21 14.82
C ALA A 304 29.43 3.11 15.16
N VAL A 305 28.21 2.62 14.92
CA VAL A 305 26.99 3.33 15.32
C VAL A 305 26.43 2.64 16.56
N ASN A 306 26.34 3.39 17.67
CA ASN A 306 25.72 2.91 18.88
C ASN A 306 24.21 2.76 18.66
N CYS A 307 23.71 1.53 18.74
CA CYS A 307 22.31 1.22 18.56
C CYS A 307 21.72 0.69 19.87
N PRO A 308 20.49 1.10 20.25
CA PRO A 308 19.74 0.39 21.27
C PRO A 308 19.41 -1.01 20.73
N VAL A 309 19.74 -2.03 21.49
CA VAL A 309 19.54 -3.44 21.14
C VAL A 309 19.04 -4.15 22.38
N ARG A 310 18.09 -5.07 22.20
CA ARG A 310 17.69 -5.98 23.26
C ARG A 310 18.51 -7.26 23.17
N ASP A 311 19.23 -7.59 24.24
CA ASP A 311 19.95 -8.86 24.33
C ASP A 311 18.94 -10.02 24.29
N LEU A 312 19.18 -11.00 23.41
CA LEU A 312 18.24 -12.09 23.15
C LEU A 312 18.24 -13.17 24.25
N ARG A 313 19.24 -13.18 25.14
CA ARG A 313 19.37 -14.13 26.25
C ARG A 313 18.80 -13.54 27.53
N THR A 314 19.22 -12.32 27.87
CA THR A 314 18.87 -11.66 29.13
C THR A 314 17.62 -10.81 29.01
N GLY A 315 17.26 -10.40 27.78
CA GLY A 315 16.21 -9.44 27.53
C GLY A 315 16.58 -8.02 27.96
N ALA A 316 17.82 -7.75 28.37
CA ALA A 316 18.24 -6.41 28.78
C ALA A 316 18.32 -5.45 27.57
N LEU A 317 17.94 -4.20 27.78
CA LEU A 317 18.17 -3.13 26.81
C LEU A 317 19.60 -2.62 26.97
N GLU A 318 20.37 -2.67 25.89
CA GLU A 318 21.77 -2.31 25.84
C GLU A 318 22.03 -1.34 24.70
N THR A 319 22.99 -0.46 24.87
CA THR A 319 23.51 0.35 23.77
C THR A 319 24.83 -0.27 23.33
N VAL A 320 24.86 -0.81 22.10
CA VAL A 320 26.02 -1.54 21.59
C VAL A 320 26.53 -0.94 20.29
N PRO A 321 27.84 -0.92 20.06
CA PRO A 321 28.39 -0.52 18.77
C PRO A 321 27.99 -1.54 17.70
N CYS A 322 27.47 -1.03 16.58
CA CYS A 322 26.98 -1.84 15.47
C CYS A 322 27.60 -1.43 14.14
N GLN A 323 27.71 -2.42 13.25
CA GLN A 323 27.90 -2.21 11.81
C GLN A 323 26.53 -2.12 11.14
N ILE A 324 26.32 -1.02 10.41
CA ILE A 324 25.08 -0.75 9.69
C ILE A 324 25.21 -1.21 8.23
N LEU A 325 24.20 -1.91 7.74
CA LEU A 325 24.04 -2.25 6.34
C LEU A 325 22.70 -1.70 5.86
N ILE A 326 22.70 -0.99 4.72
CA ILE A 326 21.53 -0.26 4.22
C ILE A 326 21.09 -0.89 2.89
N ASP A 327 19.82 -1.22 2.78
CA ASP A 327 19.13 -1.67 1.57
C ASP A 327 17.80 -0.90 1.47
N ARG A 328 17.77 0.11 0.59
CA ARG A 328 16.62 1.01 0.46
C ARG A 328 15.54 0.54 -0.48
N ASP A 329 15.81 -0.50 -1.25
CA ASP A 329 14.78 -1.17 -2.03
C ASP A 329 13.87 -1.99 -1.12
N LYS A 330 14.33 -2.32 0.09
CA LYS A 330 13.55 -3.04 1.09
C LYS A 330 12.80 -2.12 2.02
N SER A 331 11.68 -2.64 2.48
CA SER A 331 10.86 -2.04 3.52
C SER A 331 10.56 -3.11 4.55
N TRP A 332 11.22 -3.06 5.70
CA TRP A 332 10.99 -3.98 6.82
C TRP A 332 10.13 -3.34 7.90
N VAL A 333 9.75 -4.14 8.89
CA VAL A 333 9.21 -3.63 10.15
C VAL A 333 10.37 -3.16 11.00
N ALA A 334 10.43 -1.86 11.30
CA ALA A 334 11.47 -1.28 12.14
C ALA A 334 11.40 -1.83 13.56
N ASP A 335 12.56 -2.14 14.12
CA ASP A 335 12.68 -2.63 15.48
C ASP A 335 12.41 -1.49 16.50
N ASP A 336 11.80 -1.85 17.63
CA ASP A 336 11.65 -0.96 18.79
C ASP A 336 12.02 -1.78 20.03
N PRO A 337 13.30 -1.83 20.40
CA PRO A 337 13.76 -2.63 21.52
C PRO A 337 13.30 -2.08 22.87
N GLU A 338 12.81 -0.84 22.93
CA GLU A 338 12.32 -0.19 24.14
C GLU A 338 10.83 -0.48 24.37
N ASN A 339 9.97 -0.16 23.39
CA ASN A 339 8.52 -0.30 23.53
C ASN A 339 7.97 -1.64 23.02
N ASP A 340 8.71 -2.39 22.20
CA ASP A 340 8.36 -3.74 21.74
C ASP A 340 9.43 -4.78 22.17
N PRO A 341 9.56 -5.05 23.48
CA PRO A 341 10.59 -5.96 24.00
C PRO A 341 10.42 -7.41 23.54
N PHE A 342 9.21 -7.81 23.14
CA PHE A 342 8.88 -9.17 22.72
C PHE A 342 8.86 -9.36 21.20
N ASN A 343 9.16 -8.31 20.42
CA ASN A 343 9.13 -8.32 18.96
C ASN A 343 7.77 -8.78 18.40
N ARG A 344 6.68 -8.23 18.93
CA ARG A 344 5.33 -8.59 18.49
C ARG A 344 4.98 -8.04 17.12
N ARG A 345 5.67 -6.99 16.68
CA ARG A 345 5.46 -6.39 15.35
C ARG A 345 6.17 -7.16 14.23
N GLY A 346 7.15 -8.02 14.56
CA GLY A 346 7.86 -8.85 13.59
C GLY A 346 9.03 -8.13 12.91
N SER A 347 9.81 -7.36 13.66
CA SER A 347 11.10 -6.84 13.21
C SER A 347 12.10 -7.98 12.95
N LEU A 348 13.22 -7.67 12.29
CA LEU A 348 14.26 -8.64 11.97
C LEU A 348 15.16 -8.98 13.17
N ARG A 349 14.87 -8.45 14.36
CA ARG A 349 15.66 -8.68 15.57
C ARG A 349 15.85 -10.18 15.86
N GLY A 350 17.10 -10.61 15.85
CA GLY A 350 17.50 -12.01 16.09
C GLY A 350 17.41 -12.93 14.88
N SER A 351 16.90 -12.44 13.74
CA SER A 351 17.02 -13.14 12.46
C SER A 351 18.48 -13.14 11.97
N TYR A 352 18.77 -13.93 10.96
CA TYR A 352 20.11 -14.07 10.41
C TYR A 352 20.18 -13.52 9.00
N VAL A 353 21.28 -12.83 8.68
CA VAL A 353 21.60 -12.40 7.32
C VAL A 353 22.76 -13.24 6.79
N SER A 354 22.56 -13.83 5.61
CA SER A 354 23.58 -14.59 4.89
C SER A 354 23.91 -13.94 3.57
N ILE A 355 25.19 -13.72 3.28
CA ILE A 355 25.61 -13.27 1.94
C ILE A 355 25.77 -14.49 1.04
N LEU A 356 24.92 -14.60 0.03
CA LEU A 356 24.84 -15.77 -0.84
C LEU A 356 25.93 -15.79 -1.91
N ASN A 357 26.21 -14.64 -2.51
CA ASN A 357 27.14 -14.52 -3.62
C ASN A 357 27.88 -13.17 -3.61
N GLY A 358 28.88 -13.04 -4.48
CA GLY A 358 29.67 -11.82 -4.60
C GLY A 358 30.73 -11.67 -3.50
N HIS A 359 31.12 -10.42 -3.25
CA HIS A 359 32.11 -10.11 -2.22
C HIS A 359 31.51 -10.34 -0.82
N GLY A 360 32.24 -11.04 0.04
CA GLY A 360 31.77 -11.39 1.38
C GLY A 360 30.81 -12.59 1.45
N ALA A 361 30.68 -13.38 0.38
CA ALA A 361 29.88 -14.61 0.38
C ALA A 361 30.32 -15.63 1.45
N GLY A 362 29.37 -16.41 1.95
CA GLY A 362 29.61 -17.45 2.96
C GLY A 362 29.64 -16.94 4.41
N GLN A 363 29.41 -15.64 4.61
CA GLN A 363 29.24 -15.07 5.94
C GLN A 363 27.77 -15.14 6.37
N LEU A 364 27.56 -15.61 7.59
CA LEU A 364 26.28 -15.59 8.27
C LEU A 364 26.43 -14.76 9.55
N ARG A 365 25.57 -13.77 9.77
CA ARG A 365 25.56 -12.92 10.96
C ARG A 365 24.16 -12.77 11.51
N ARG A 366 24.07 -12.52 12.82
CA ARG A 366 22.80 -12.28 13.48
C ARG A 366 22.48 -10.78 13.46
N ILE A 367 21.24 -10.46 13.12
CA ILE A 367 20.72 -9.10 13.12
C ILE A 367 20.43 -8.71 14.57
N ALA A 368 21.10 -7.65 15.03
CA ALA A 368 20.95 -7.11 16.37
C ALA A 368 19.68 -6.25 16.49
N THR A 369 19.47 -5.38 15.50
CA THR A 369 18.30 -4.51 15.36
C THR A 369 18.20 -4.05 13.90
N ASN A 370 17.11 -3.41 13.51
CA ASN A 370 16.90 -2.92 12.14
C ASN A 370 15.97 -1.71 12.14
N GLY A 371 16.07 -0.89 11.10
CA GLY A 371 15.04 0.10 10.75
C GLY A 371 14.23 -0.37 9.56
N THR A 372 13.68 0.59 8.81
CA THR A 372 12.84 0.27 7.64
C THR A 372 13.67 -0.21 6.46
N ASP A 373 14.84 0.39 6.24
CA ASP A 373 15.74 0.15 5.09
C ASP A 373 17.18 -0.18 5.50
N TRP A 374 17.40 -0.57 6.76
CA TRP A 374 18.73 -0.91 7.25
C TRP A 374 18.68 -1.99 8.33
N ILE A 375 19.76 -2.77 8.43
CA ILE A 375 20.02 -3.72 9.52
C ILE A 375 21.29 -3.32 10.27
N ALA A 376 21.36 -3.70 11.53
CA ALA A 376 22.54 -3.55 12.37
C ALA A 376 23.04 -4.92 12.86
N LEU A 377 24.36 -5.11 12.78
CA LEU A 377 25.07 -6.26 13.33
C LEU A 377 25.91 -5.79 14.51
N ARG A 378 25.96 -6.54 15.62
CA ARG A 378 26.87 -6.21 16.74
C ARG A 378 28.30 -6.19 16.22
N GLY A 379 29.08 -5.14 16.50
CA GLY A 379 30.41 -4.99 15.91
C GLY A 379 31.35 -4.09 16.71
N TYR A 380 32.57 -3.91 16.22
CA TYR A 380 33.53 -2.88 16.68
C TYR A 380 33.81 -2.91 18.20
N GLY A 381 34.23 -4.07 18.70
CA GLY A 381 34.55 -4.24 20.13
C GLY A 381 33.35 -4.54 21.02
N ALA A 382 32.14 -4.63 20.46
CA ALA A 382 31.05 -5.36 21.11
C ALA A 382 31.49 -6.79 21.43
N THR A 383 31.04 -7.32 22.56
CA THR A 383 31.24 -8.74 22.90
C THR A 383 29.87 -9.42 22.89
N PRO A 384 29.57 -10.29 21.91
CA PRO A 384 30.42 -10.72 20.79
C PRO A 384 30.50 -9.72 19.62
N ASP A 385 31.63 -9.75 18.89
CA ASP A 385 31.81 -9.05 17.62
C ASP A 385 31.26 -9.94 16.49
N GLU A 386 30.09 -9.57 15.96
CA GLU A 386 29.34 -10.29 14.93
C GLU A 386 29.25 -9.46 13.63
N ARG A 387 30.22 -8.57 13.38
CA ARG A 387 30.26 -7.79 12.14
C ARG A 387 30.59 -8.66 10.93
N MET A 388 30.20 -8.21 9.75
CA MET A 388 30.72 -8.75 8.50
C MET A 388 32.22 -8.48 8.46
N THR A 389 33.01 -9.54 8.36
CA THR A 389 34.47 -9.47 8.24
C THR A 389 34.86 -8.93 6.87
N VAL A 390 34.14 -9.36 5.84
CA VAL A 390 34.27 -8.83 4.49
C VAL A 390 32.98 -8.08 4.16
N PRO A 391 33.03 -6.75 3.99
CA PRO A 391 31.84 -5.98 3.63
C PRO A 391 31.22 -6.49 2.32
N PRO A 392 29.88 -6.64 2.23
CA PRO A 392 29.23 -7.00 0.98
C PRO A 392 29.47 -5.90 -0.07
N GLY A 393 29.75 -6.33 -1.29
CA GLY A 393 29.94 -5.44 -2.43
C GLY A 393 28.61 -5.09 -3.10
N PRO A 394 28.63 -4.15 -4.06
CA PRO A 394 27.43 -3.72 -4.80
C PRO A 394 26.88 -4.79 -5.76
N ILE A 395 27.45 -6.00 -5.81
CA ILE A 395 26.90 -7.12 -6.58
C ILE A 395 26.52 -8.30 -5.68
N SER A 396 26.69 -8.15 -4.36
CA SER A 396 26.38 -9.19 -3.40
C SER A 396 24.89 -9.23 -3.14
N SER A 397 24.31 -10.42 -3.21
CA SER A 397 22.94 -10.68 -2.75
C SER A 397 22.96 -11.33 -1.37
N TYR A 398 21.90 -11.09 -0.61
CA TYR A 398 21.74 -11.69 0.69
C TYR A 398 20.38 -12.36 0.85
N LEU A 399 20.33 -13.27 1.81
CA LEU A 399 19.13 -13.94 2.30
C LEU A 399 18.96 -13.62 3.78
N ILE A 400 17.74 -13.31 4.19
CA ILE A 400 17.36 -13.27 5.61
C ILE A 400 16.68 -14.59 5.97
N VAL A 401 17.15 -15.20 7.05
CA VAL A 401 16.62 -16.44 7.61
C VAL A 401 16.03 -16.14 8.98
N ALA A 402 14.78 -16.55 9.20
CA ALA A 402 14.12 -16.37 10.48
C ALA A 402 14.88 -17.12 11.59
N ARG A 403 14.78 -16.61 12.82
CA ARG A 403 15.51 -17.17 13.97
C ARG A 403 15.15 -18.64 14.20
N GLU A 404 13.87 -18.94 14.08
CA GLU A 404 13.24 -20.24 14.23
C GLU A 404 13.71 -21.26 13.17
N ASP A 405 13.98 -20.79 11.95
CA ASP A 405 14.34 -21.64 10.82
C ASP A 405 15.83 -21.94 10.73
N ALA A 406 16.68 -21.06 11.28
CA ALA A 406 18.12 -21.19 11.14
C ALA A 406 18.71 -22.42 11.86
N LEU A 407 17.96 -23.07 12.77
CA LEU A 407 18.42 -24.22 13.59
C LEU A 407 19.83 -24.00 14.18
N LEU A 408 20.18 -22.77 14.58
CA LEU A 408 21.48 -22.45 15.18
C LEU A 408 21.37 -22.32 16.69
N GLU A 409 22.38 -22.79 17.40
CA GLU A 409 22.55 -22.57 18.83
C GLU A 409 23.81 -21.78 19.14
N GLU A 410 23.75 -21.03 20.23
CA GLU A 410 24.88 -20.28 20.76
C GLU A 410 25.77 -21.22 21.57
N VAL A 411 26.99 -21.41 21.13
CA VAL A 411 27.97 -22.26 21.82
C VAL A 411 28.89 -21.37 22.64
N ALA A 412 29.11 -21.76 23.89
CA ALA A 412 30.08 -21.14 24.77
C ALA A 412 31.19 -22.15 25.12
N ASP A 413 32.36 -21.65 25.48
CA ASP A 413 33.42 -22.49 26.04
C ASP A 413 33.07 -22.95 27.46
N SER A 414 33.92 -23.82 28.02
CA SER A 414 33.77 -24.32 29.39
C SER A 414 33.78 -23.23 30.47
N GLY A 415 34.22 -22.01 30.14
CA GLY A 415 34.20 -20.83 31.00
C GLY A 415 32.99 -19.92 30.78
N GLY A 416 32.03 -20.29 29.91
CA GLY A 416 30.85 -19.50 29.60
C GLY A 416 31.11 -18.35 28.60
N LYS A 417 32.30 -18.26 28.01
CA LYS A 417 32.60 -17.27 26.98
C LYS A 417 32.00 -17.73 25.66
N TYR A 418 31.22 -16.87 25.01
CA TYR A 418 30.63 -17.16 23.72
C TYR A 418 31.71 -17.45 22.65
N LEU A 419 31.58 -18.60 22.00
CA LEU A 419 32.46 -19.06 20.92
C LEU A 419 31.87 -18.77 19.54
N GLY A 420 30.56 -18.73 19.40
CA GLY A 420 29.88 -18.46 18.14
C GLY A 420 28.55 -19.22 18.00
N LEU A 421 28.02 -19.20 16.78
CA LEU A 421 26.82 -19.93 16.40
C LEU A 421 27.19 -21.22 15.68
N PHE A 422 26.59 -22.33 16.12
CA PHE A 422 26.76 -23.63 15.47
C PHE A 422 25.40 -24.21 15.10
N PRO A 423 25.33 -25.07 14.05
CA PRO A 423 24.14 -25.84 13.77
C PRO A 423 23.76 -26.66 15.01
N ARG A 424 22.51 -26.53 15.44
CA ARG A 424 21.93 -27.35 16.48
C ARG A 424 21.91 -28.78 15.96
N VAL A 425 22.68 -29.66 16.59
CA VAL A 425 22.66 -31.08 16.25
C VAL A 425 21.27 -31.60 16.61
N ALA A 426 20.50 -32.00 15.61
CA ALA A 426 19.22 -32.65 15.85
C ALA A 426 19.49 -33.95 16.60
N ASN A 427 18.99 -34.06 17.83
CA ASN A 427 18.92 -35.32 18.56
C ASN A 427 17.73 -36.13 18.07
#